data_AF-A0A7X8VVL2-F1
#
_entry.id   AF-A0A7X8VVL2-F1
#
_cell.length_a   1.000
_cell.length_b   1.000
_cell.length_c   1.000
_cell.angle_alpha   90.00
_cell.angle_beta   90.00
_cell.angle_gamma   90.00
#
_symmetry.space_group_name_H-M   'P 1'
#
loop_
_entity.id
_entity.type
_entity.pdbx_description
1 polymer ?
#
loop_
_entity_poly.entity_id
_entity_poly.type
_entity_poly.pdbx_seq_one_letter_code
_entity_poly.pdbx_strand_id
1 'polypeptide(L)'
;HLLTQVPSAAAEAASPADASPHSDTAGEEDSHAAVAGEDSAAGTETGTGTGTETGTETGSGTSHDSTGSKNTQMQKTRVATPEEILYIKHQRVAMRRRRTVSRVLIFLLLCGILAWFWLQKSPPEERVLSWPKLENGKFSTKFTSFPGGGVANGTFNLYYPYWSNTEVKVSEDEILINTFLGETGAVPFNIFLQRTVSLDYLTIDLQTAIQQWMTEVSQAGESSWSFEGVWPLAFFGSDNGIPYLSVAYTRSQDEVPWAGIARIFRHAETRYVLRLEAPLNEKMRAGHIMQNAQLLRFNSSFVALHWEGGVKAVPCSWERIQAIQNALRQDSPGRLVDLELAIKGMLIQSRLDNDNVHKQLLMEQFYLLRLAQQRIYNLFQIKFTNARLDQDEERMTALVQDSLAVFSLSDDKRYHEIRNAKIAIAGRGDKASPRRRGWRIRK
;
A
#
# COMPACT_ATOMS: atom_id res chain seq x y z
N HIS A 1 -46.44 -30.87 9.38
CA HIS A 1 -47.22 -30.71 8.14
C HIS A 1 -47.91 -29.36 8.13
N LEU A 2 -47.24 -28.33 7.60
CA LEU A 2 -47.77 -27.23 6.77
C LEU A 2 -46.62 -26.25 6.54
N LEU A 3 -46.07 -26.35 5.32
CA LEU A 3 -45.03 -25.54 4.72
C LEU A 3 -45.62 -24.21 4.25
N THR A 4 -44.88 -23.11 4.43
CA THR A 4 -44.93 -21.88 3.62
C THR A 4 -43.53 -21.25 3.72
N GLN A 5 -42.55 -21.69 2.91
CA GLN A 5 -42.16 -21.12 1.62
C GLN A 5 -42.21 -19.58 1.58
N VAL A 6 -41.06 -18.95 1.84
CA VAL A 6 -40.75 -17.57 1.47
C VAL A 6 -40.15 -17.59 0.06
N PRO A 7 -40.59 -16.73 -0.87
CA PRO A 7 -40.22 -16.86 -2.28
C PRO A 7 -38.77 -16.47 -2.54
N SER A 8 -38.08 -17.39 -3.22
CA SER A 8 -36.86 -17.15 -3.98
C SER A 8 -37.22 -16.30 -5.20
N ALA A 9 -36.71 -15.07 -5.27
CA ALA A 9 -36.70 -14.28 -6.49
C ALA A 9 -35.28 -14.30 -7.06
N ALA A 10 -35.13 -15.03 -8.16
CA ALA A 10 -33.98 -14.97 -9.02
C ALA A 10 -33.85 -13.55 -9.60
N ALA A 11 -32.71 -12.90 -9.36
CA ALA A 11 -32.22 -11.82 -10.20
C ALA A 11 -30.99 -12.35 -10.93
N GLU A 12 -31.18 -12.52 -12.23
CA GLU A 12 -30.23 -12.99 -13.21
C GLU A 12 -29.07 -11.98 -13.39
N ALA A 13 -27.97 -12.50 -13.93
CA ALA A 13 -26.64 -11.93 -13.91
C ALA A 13 -26.50 -10.53 -14.51
N ALA A 14 -25.71 -9.69 -13.82
CA ALA A 14 -24.85 -8.71 -14.46
C ALA A 14 -23.51 -8.70 -13.71
N SER A 15 -22.46 -9.17 -14.40
CA SER A 15 -21.07 -9.05 -13.97
C SER A 15 -20.60 -7.61 -14.20
N PRO A 16 -20.10 -6.88 -13.18
CA PRO A 16 -19.24 -5.74 -13.43
C PRO A 16 -17.79 -6.21 -13.31
N ALA A 17 -17.15 -6.37 -14.46
CA ALA A 17 -15.71 -6.20 -14.59
C ALA A 17 -15.35 -4.73 -14.29
N ASP A 18 -14.11 -4.53 -13.88
CA ASP A 18 -13.39 -3.26 -13.74
C ASP A 18 -13.79 -2.33 -12.58
N ALA A 19 -13.05 -2.49 -11.48
CA ALA A 19 -12.68 -1.39 -10.61
C ALA A 19 -11.16 -1.48 -10.35
N SER A 20 -10.38 -1.07 -11.36
CA SER A 20 -9.04 -0.53 -11.12
C SER A 20 -9.17 0.90 -10.59
N PRO A 21 -8.27 1.37 -9.72
CA PRO A 21 -8.37 2.72 -9.16
C PRO A 21 -7.97 3.76 -10.22
N HIS A 22 -8.92 4.60 -10.63
CA HIS A 22 -8.65 5.82 -11.38
C HIS A 22 -7.93 6.84 -10.50
N SER A 23 -6.73 7.24 -10.92
CA SER A 23 -6.05 8.44 -10.49
C SER A 23 -6.49 9.61 -11.38
N ASP A 24 -7.25 10.53 -10.84
CA ASP A 24 -7.51 11.83 -11.47
C ASP A 24 -6.31 12.76 -11.25
N THR A 25 -5.55 13.01 -12.30
CA THR A 25 -4.77 14.25 -12.43
C THR A 25 -5.09 14.84 -13.80
N ALA A 26 -5.80 15.97 -13.77
CA ALA A 26 -6.05 16.82 -14.92
C ALA A 26 -4.73 17.27 -15.54
N GLY A 27 -4.65 17.14 -16.86
CA GLY A 27 -3.56 17.67 -17.67
C GLY A 27 -3.71 19.16 -17.93
N GLU A 28 -2.58 19.78 -18.18
CA GLU A 28 -2.46 21.04 -18.92
C GLU A 28 -1.32 20.81 -19.93
N GLU A 29 -1.71 20.53 -21.17
CA GLU A 29 -0.89 20.68 -22.39
C GLU A 29 -0.66 22.21 -22.61
N ASP A 30 0.32 22.75 -23.34
CA ASP A 30 1.12 22.21 -24.44
C ASP A 30 2.24 23.19 -24.84
N SER A 31 3.08 22.73 -25.77
CA SER A 31 3.69 23.45 -26.91
C SER A 31 5.22 23.66 -26.96
N HIS A 32 5.84 22.86 -27.87
CA HIS A 32 6.74 23.21 -29.00
C HIS A 32 8.03 24.04 -28.73
N ALA A 33 9.20 23.82 -29.35
CA ALA A 33 9.57 23.23 -30.63
C ALA A 33 11.07 22.83 -30.66
N ALA A 34 11.43 21.95 -31.60
CA ALA A 34 12.80 21.61 -31.97
C ALA A 34 13.43 22.66 -32.90
N VAL A 35 14.73 22.95 -32.78
CA VAL A 35 15.63 23.36 -33.89
C VAL A 35 17.08 22.98 -33.55
N ALA A 36 17.77 22.38 -34.53
CA ALA A 36 19.22 22.14 -34.58
C ALA A 36 19.96 23.30 -35.27
N GLY A 37 21.25 23.51 -34.96
CA GLY A 37 22.11 24.36 -35.77
C GLY A 37 23.45 24.72 -35.11
N GLU A 38 24.54 24.23 -35.71
CA GLU A 38 25.95 24.58 -35.46
C GLU A 38 26.31 26.01 -35.89
N ASP A 39 27.38 26.54 -35.25
CA ASP A 39 28.56 27.28 -35.79
C ASP A 39 28.98 28.41 -34.82
N SER A 40 30.16 28.35 -34.20
CA SER A 40 31.54 28.56 -34.71
C SER A 40 32.01 30.02 -34.64
N ALA A 41 33.25 30.14 -34.13
CA ALA A 41 34.22 31.25 -34.26
C ALA A 41 33.99 32.51 -33.40
N ALA A 42 35.01 33.21 -32.88
CA ALA A 42 36.46 33.06 -32.73
C ALA A 42 36.99 34.31 -31.98
N GLY A 43 38.25 34.32 -31.52
CA GLY A 43 38.98 35.55 -31.16
C GLY A 43 39.71 35.53 -29.79
N THR A 44 40.87 34.87 -29.60
CA THR A 44 42.28 35.36 -29.77
C THR A 44 42.66 36.44 -28.71
N GLU A 45 43.72 36.34 -27.89
CA GLU A 45 45.14 36.53 -28.26
C GLU A 45 46.16 36.21 -27.12
N THR A 46 47.30 35.60 -27.53
CA THR A 46 48.73 35.82 -27.14
C THR A 46 49.25 35.60 -25.70
N GLY A 47 50.47 35.08 -25.42
CA GLY A 47 51.63 34.62 -26.21
C GLY A 47 52.87 34.35 -25.30
N THR A 48 53.65 33.30 -25.65
CA THR A 48 55.13 33.08 -25.57
C THR A 48 56.01 33.72 -24.45
N GLY A 49 56.93 33.01 -23.78
CA GLY A 49 58.21 32.50 -24.33
C GLY A 49 59.22 31.96 -23.28
N THR A 50 60.33 31.42 -23.79
CA THR A 50 61.35 30.45 -23.29
C THR A 50 62.62 30.97 -22.57
N GLY A 51 63.38 30.06 -21.90
CA GLY A 51 64.86 30.10 -21.69
C GLY A 51 65.33 29.70 -20.26
N THR A 52 65.91 28.51 -19.96
CA THR A 52 67.32 28.00 -20.01
C THR A 52 68.37 28.70 -19.10
N GLU A 53 68.98 27.99 -18.13
CA GLU A 53 70.44 27.69 -17.99
C GLU A 53 70.93 27.18 -16.59
N THR A 54 71.67 26.05 -16.63
CA THR A 54 72.90 25.55 -15.93
C THR A 54 73.34 25.90 -14.47
N GLY A 55 73.91 24.86 -13.80
CA GLY A 55 75.05 24.93 -12.85
C GLY A 55 75.16 23.72 -11.87
N THR A 56 76.06 22.72 -12.06
CA THR A 56 77.37 22.44 -11.35
C THR A 56 77.27 22.18 -9.82
N GLU A 57 77.71 21.07 -9.19
CA GLU A 57 79.09 20.62 -8.82
C GLU A 57 79.00 19.29 -7.99
N THR A 58 79.69 18.19 -8.33
CA THR A 58 80.96 17.58 -7.78
C THR A 58 80.97 16.86 -6.41
N GLY A 59 81.60 15.66 -6.38
CA GLY A 59 82.24 15.01 -5.21
C GLY A 59 81.99 13.48 -5.12
N SER A 60 82.84 12.60 -5.68
CA SER A 60 84.11 12.03 -5.17
C SER A 60 83.97 10.75 -4.32
N GLY A 61 84.59 9.63 -4.76
CA GLY A 61 84.72 8.38 -4.01
C GLY A 61 85.15 7.15 -4.86
N THR A 62 86.47 6.94 -4.93
CA THR A 62 87.32 5.85 -5.50
C THR A 62 86.91 4.43 -5.01
N SER A 63 87.04 3.29 -5.73
CA SER A 63 88.30 2.62 -6.14
C SER A 63 88.11 1.31 -6.99
N HIS A 64 89.12 1.02 -7.84
CA HIS A 64 89.71 -0.26 -8.35
C HIS A 64 88.79 -1.40 -8.88
N ASP A 65 89.06 -2.18 -9.93
CA ASP A 65 90.16 -2.35 -10.90
C ASP A 65 89.69 -3.38 -11.97
N SER A 66 90.53 -3.63 -12.99
CA SER A 66 90.54 -4.73 -13.98
C SER A 66 89.93 -4.49 -15.38
N THR A 67 90.79 -3.88 -16.21
CA THR A 67 91.29 -4.38 -17.51
C THR A 67 90.39 -5.27 -18.39
N GLY A 68 90.14 -4.83 -19.63
CA GLY A 68 89.72 -5.74 -20.72
C GLY A 68 89.13 -5.09 -21.98
N SER A 69 89.99 -4.52 -22.83
CA SER A 69 89.86 -4.37 -24.29
C SER A 69 88.45 -4.11 -24.90
N LYS A 70 88.14 -2.84 -25.20
CA LYS A 70 87.02 -2.47 -26.08
C LYS A 70 87.48 -2.47 -27.54
N ASN A 71 87.11 -3.52 -28.27
CA ASN A 71 87.08 -3.51 -29.73
C ASN A 71 85.93 -2.59 -30.21
N THR A 72 86.28 -1.37 -30.61
CA THR A 72 85.37 -0.46 -31.31
C THR A 72 85.21 -0.93 -32.75
N GLN A 73 84.25 -1.81 -33.03
CA GLN A 73 83.85 -2.13 -34.40
C GLN A 73 82.90 -1.03 -34.92
N MET A 74 83.46 -0.18 -35.78
CA MET A 74 82.76 0.76 -36.63
C MET A 74 81.79 -0.01 -37.55
N GLN A 75 80.49 0.01 -37.25
CA GLN A 75 79.47 -0.57 -38.13
C GLN A 75 79.37 0.25 -39.42
N LYS A 76 79.89 -0.32 -40.52
CA LYS A 76 79.68 0.16 -41.89
C LYS A 76 78.19 0.17 -42.21
N THR A 77 77.63 1.34 -42.49
CA THR A 77 76.32 1.54 -43.12
C THR A 77 76.36 0.98 -44.54
N ARG A 78 75.85 -0.24 -44.73
CA ARG A 78 75.56 -0.80 -46.06
C ARG A 78 74.26 -0.18 -46.56
N VAL A 79 74.27 0.43 -47.75
CA VAL A 79 73.06 0.88 -48.44
C VAL A 79 72.25 -0.36 -48.83
N ALA A 80 71.05 -0.48 -48.27
CA ALA A 80 70.16 -1.63 -48.49
C ALA A 80 69.72 -1.71 -49.95
N THR A 81 69.71 -2.92 -50.49
CA THR A 81 69.23 -3.18 -51.86
C THR A 81 67.70 -3.01 -51.93
N PRO A 82 67.13 -2.58 -53.08
CA PRO A 82 65.70 -2.26 -53.20
C PRO A 82 64.76 -3.43 -52.85
N GLU A 83 65.23 -4.68 -53.00
CA GLU A 83 64.50 -5.89 -52.62
C GLU A 83 64.44 -6.10 -51.09
N GLU A 84 65.51 -5.76 -50.36
CA GLU A 84 65.55 -5.81 -48.88
C GLU A 84 64.64 -4.75 -48.25
N ILE A 85 64.47 -3.59 -48.91
CA ILE A 85 63.56 -2.52 -48.45
C ILE A 85 62.09 -2.95 -48.59
N LEU A 86 61.73 -3.64 -49.67
CA LEU A 86 60.37 -4.19 -49.86
C LEU A 86 60.05 -5.30 -48.86
N TYR A 87 61.02 -6.17 -48.57
CA TYR A 87 60.88 -7.23 -47.57
C TYR A 87 60.68 -6.65 -46.16
N ILE A 88 61.47 -5.66 -45.74
CA ILE A 88 61.32 -4.99 -44.44
C ILE A 88 59.98 -4.24 -44.34
N LYS A 89 59.49 -3.65 -45.44
CA LYS A 89 58.19 -2.96 -45.50
C LYS A 89 57.03 -3.95 -45.37
N HIS A 90 57.07 -5.08 -46.07
CA HIS A 90 56.06 -6.16 -45.95
C HIS A 90 56.03 -6.75 -44.54
N GLN A 91 57.20 -6.97 -43.93
CA GLN A 91 57.30 -7.52 -42.57
C GLN A 91 56.78 -6.54 -41.51
N ARG A 92 57.03 -5.22 -41.65
CA ARG A 92 56.46 -4.18 -40.79
C ARG A 92 54.94 -4.02 -40.95
N VAL A 93 54.43 -4.11 -42.19
CA VAL A 93 52.97 -4.04 -42.45
C VAL A 93 52.28 -5.27 -41.88
N ALA A 94 52.83 -6.47 -42.05
CA ALA A 94 52.29 -7.71 -41.46
C ALA A 94 52.31 -7.66 -39.93
N MET A 95 53.41 -7.18 -39.32
CA MET A 95 53.51 -6.97 -37.86
C MET A 95 52.50 -5.95 -37.33
N ARG A 96 52.31 -4.81 -38.03
CA ARG A 96 51.28 -3.82 -37.68
C ARG A 96 49.89 -4.43 -37.80
N ARG A 97 49.58 -5.11 -38.90
CA ARG A 97 48.29 -5.77 -39.13
C ARG A 97 48.00 -6.81 -38.06
N ARG A 98 48.99 -7.62 -37.66
CA ARG A 98 48.86 -8.59 -36.56
C ARG A 98 48.61 -7.92 -35.21
N ARG A 99 49.28 -6.80 -34.91
CA ARG A 99 49.02 -6.02 -33.69
C ARG A 99 47.63 -5.37 -33.70
N THR A 100 47.18 -4.84 -34.84
CA THR A 100 45.85 -4.26 -34.98
C THR A 100 44.76 -5.33 -34.82
N VAL A 101 44.92 -6.49 -35.48
CA VAL A 101 44.01 -7.63 -35.33
C VAL A 101 43.97 -8.10 -33.88
N SER A 102 45.12 -8.21 -33.21
CA SER A 102 45.17 -8.60 -31.80
C SER A 102 44.46 -7.60 -30.88
N ARG A 103 44.58 -6.30 -31.13
CA ARG A 103 43.86 -5.26 -30.37
C ARG A 103 42.36 -5.32 -30.60
N VAL A 104 41.92 -5.54 -31.84
CA VAL A 104 40.50 -5.70 -32.18
C VAL A 104 39.92 -6.95 -31.52
N LEU A 105 40.68 -8.06 -31.50
CA LEU A 105 40.24 -9.30 -30.86
C LEU A 105 40.10 -9.13 -29.34
N ILE A 106 41.05 -8.45 -28.69
CA ILE A 106 40.99 -8.13 -27.26
C ILE A 106 39.80 -7.21 -26.98
N PHE A 107 39.55 -6.20 -27.82
CA PHE A 107 38.41 -5.30 -27.68
C PHE A 107 37.07 -6.05 -27.79
N LEU A 108 36.92 -6.93 -28.78
CA LEU A 108 35.73 -7.77 -28.94
C LEU A 108 35.53 -8.72 -27.77
N LEU A 109 36.60 -9.29 -27.24
CA LEU A 109 36.55 -10.15 -26.05
C LEU A 109 36.11 -9.36 -24.81
N LEU A 110 36.60 -8.13 -24.64
CA LEU A 110 36.20 -7.24 -23.54
C LEU A 110 34.73 -6.81 -23.67
N CYS A 111 34.27 -6.48 -24.89
CA CYS A 111 32.85 -6.23 -25.19
C CYS A 111 31.98 -7.46 -24.91
N GLY A 112 32.46 -8.67 -25.25
CA GLY A 112 31.77 -9.93 -24.95
C GLY A 112 31.63 -10.17 -23.45
N ILE A 113 32.68 -9.90 -22.66
CA ILE A 113 32.63 -9.99 -21.20
C ILE A 113 31.65 -8.96 -20.61
N LEU A 114 31.68 -7.71 -21.09
CA LEU A 114 30.74 -6.66 -20.68
C LEU A 114 29.30 -7.03 -21.01
N ALA A 115 29.03 -7.54 -22.22
CA ALA A 115 27.71 -7.98 -22.64
C ALA A 115 27.22 -9.18 -21.80
N TRP A 116 28.11 -10.12 -21.47
CA TRP A 116 27.82 -11.24 -20.58
C TRP A 116 27.43 -10.76 -19.17
N PHE A 117 28.20 -9.84 -18.58
CA PHE A 117 27.86 -9.24 -17.28
C PHE A 117 26.55 -8.45 -17.33
N TRP A 118 26.22 -7.82 -18.46
CA TRP A 118 24.99 -7.08 -18.62
C TRP A 118 23.77 -8.00 -18.77
N LEU A 119 23.90 -9.14 -19.47
CA LEU A 119 22.87 -10.18 -19.54
C LEU A 119 22.62 -10.88 -18.21
N GLN A 120 23.64 -10.97 -17.34
CA GLN A 120 23.50 -11.53 -16.00
C GLN A 120 22.87 -10.57 -14.99
N LYS A 121 22.72 -9.27 -15.31
CA LYS A 121 22.00 -8.38 -14.42
C LYS A 121 20.54 -8.79 -14.39
N SER A 122 20.11 -9.33 -13.25
CA SER A 122 18.71 -9.50 -12.91
C SER A 122 17.95 -8.19 -13.20
N PRO A 123 16.70 -8.27 -13.67
CA PRO A 123 15.89 -7.08 -13.88
C PRO A 123 15.93 -6.20 -12.63
N PRO A 124 15.96 -4.86 -12.78
CA PRO A 124 16.10 -3.95 -11.66
C PRO A 124 15.05 -4.26 -10.60
N GLU A 125 15.49 -4.38 -9.34
CA GLU A 125 14.61 -4.68 -8.23
C GLU A 125 13.45 -3.68 -8.18
N GLU A 126 12.22 -4.21 -8.16
CA GLU A 126 11.01 -3.41 -8.14
C GLU A 126 10.97 -2.56 -6.87
N ARG A 127 10.99 -1.23 -7.00
CA ARG A 127 11.06 -0.30 -5.85
C ARG A 127 9.86 -0.42 -4.90
N VAL A 128 8.69 -0.75 -5.45
CA VAL A 128 7.44 -0.97 -4.70
C VAL A 128 6.85 -2.25 -5.25
N LEU A 129 6.67 -3.27 -4.41
CA LEU A 129 6.12 -4.53 -4.86
C LEU A 129 4.70 -4.34 -5.38
N SER A 130 4.39 -5.03 -6.47
CA SER A 130 3.06 -5.09 -7.03
C SER A 130 2.39 -6.44 -6.80
N TRP A 131 1.07 -6.46 -6.96
CA TRP A 131 0.30 -7.69 -6.97
C TRP A 131 0.68 -8.49 -8.23
N PRO A 132 0.91 -9.81 -8.15
CA PRO A 132 1.34 -10.60 -9.29
C PRO A 132 0.33 -10.49 -10.44
N LYS A 133 0.84 -10.40 -11.67
CA LYS A 133 0.04 -10.30 -12.89
C LYS A 133 0.17 -11.58 -13.71
N LEU A 134 -0.95 -11.98 -14.31
CA LEU A 134 -0.99 -13.04 -15.31
C LEU A 134 -0.48 -12.50 -16.66
N GLU A 135 -0.16 -13.41 -17.60
CA GLU A 135 0.30 -13.05 -18.96
C GLU A 135 -0.68 -12.13 -19.71
N ASN A 136 -1.98 -12.20 -19.37
CA ASN A 136 -3.02 -11.34 -19.92
C ASN A 136 -3.09 -9.93 -19.28
N GLY A 137 -2.13 -9.59 -18.40
CA GLY A 137 -2.07 -8.31 -17.70
C GLY A 137 -3.01 -8.17 -16.49
N LYS A 138 -3.90 -9.14 -16.24
CA LYS A 138 -4.81 -9.11 -15.07
C LYS A 138 -4.09 -9.58 -13.81
N PHE A 139 -4.50 -9.04 -12.66
CA PHE A 139 -3.97 -9.47 -11.36
C PHE A 139 -4.34 -10.94 -11.08
N SER A 140 -3.32 -11.74 -10.75
CA SER A 140 -3.47 -13.12 -10.30
C SER A 140 -4.00 -13.12 -8.88
N THR A 141 -5.31 -13.32 -8.74
CA THR A 141 -6.00 -13.26 -7.45
C THR A 141 -6.90 -14.46 -7.27
N LYS A 142 -6.84 -15.07 -6.08
CA LYS A 142 -7.82 -16.07 -5.63
C LYS A 142 -8.44 -15.61 -4.33
N PHE A 143 -9.50 -16.29 -3.91
CA PHE A 143 -10.13 -16.05 -2.63
C PHE A 143 -10.36 -17.35 -1.86
N THR A 144 -10.49 -17.22 -0.55
CA THR A 144 -10.88 -18.28 0.38
C THR A 144 -11.78 -17.70 1.47
N SER A 145 -12.40 -18.56 2.26
CA SER A 145 -13.24 -18.18 3.40
C SER A 145 -13.18 -19.25 4.48
N PHE A 146 -13.62 -18.91 5.69
CA PHE A 146 -13.81 -19.90 6.74
C PHE A 146 -14.83 -20.98 6.30
N PRO A 147 -14.75 -22.21 6.85
CA PRO A 147 -15.75 -23.24 6.60
C PRO A 147 -17.17 -22.74 6.90
N GLY A 148 -18.10 -22.91 5.95
CA GLY A 148 -19.47 -22.39 6.07
C GLY A 148 -19.61 -20.86 5.98
N GLY A 149 -18.50 -20.14 5.84
CA GLY A 149 -18.46 -18.70 5.64
C GLY A 149 -18.41 -18.30 4.16
N GLY A 150 -17.94 -17.08 3.91
CA GLY A 150 -17.86 -16.47 2.59
C GLY A 150 -19.00 -15.50 2.31
N VAL A 151 -18.82 -14.70 1.26
CA VAL A 151 -19.81 -13.71 0.81
C VAL A 151 -21.14 -14.36 0.45
N ALA A 152 -21.10 -15.55 -0.16
CA ALA A 152 -22.31 -16.31 -0.52
C ALA A 152 -23.12 -16.74 0.71
N ASN A 153 -22.45 -16.96 1.85
CA ASN A 153 -23.06 -17.34 3.12
C ASN A 153 -23.25 -16.16 4.08
N GLY A 154 -23.27 -14.92 3.55
CA GLY A 154 -23.57 -13.74 4.35
C GLY A 154 -22.43 -13.21 5.24
N THR A 155 -21.18 -13.62 5.01
CA THR A 155 -20.00 -13.14 5.76
C THR A 155 -19.01 -12.42 4.83
N PHE A 156 -17.78 -12.88 4.68
CA PHE A 156 -16.76 -12.24 3.86
C PHE A 156 -15.77 -13.25 3.26
N ASN A 157 -15.15 -12.85 2.16
CA ASN A 157 -14.08 -13.59 1.49
C ASN A 157 -12.73 -12.90 1.76
N LEU A 158 -11.68 -13.70 1.93
CA LEU A 158 -10.29 -13.27 1.97
C LEU A 158 -9.66 -13.47 0.59
N TYR A 159 -9.35 -12.39 -0.10
CA TYR A 159 -8.64 -12.34 -1.37
C TYR A 159 -7.14 -12.29 -1.14
N TYR A 160 -6.38 -13.01 -1.96
CA TYR A 160 -4.93 -13.10 -1.84
C TYR A 160 -4.25 -13.21 -3.21
N PRO A 161 -3.00 -12.75 -3.33
CA PRO A 161 -2.24 -12.90 -4.55
C PRO A 161 -1.95 -14.38 -4.78
N TYR A 162 -2.16 -14.85 -6.00
CA TYR A 162 -1.97 -16.26 -6.34
C TYR A 162 -0.71 -16.45 -7.18
N TRP A 163 0.09 -17.42 -6.79
CA TRP A 163 1.25 -17.94 -7.50
C TRP A 163 1.21 -19.47 -7.54
N SER A 164 2.03 -20.10 -8.40
CA SER A 164 2.02 -21.56 -8.55
C SER A 164 2.31 -22.30 -7.24
N ASN A 165 3.17 -21.72 -6.40
CA ASN A 165 3.63 -22.30 -5.14
C ASN A 165 2.86 -21.74 -3.92
N THR A 166 1.70 -21.13 -4.13
CA THR A 166 0.88 -20.62 -3.03
C THR A 166 0.27 -21.78 -2.24
N GLU A 167 0.51 -21.79 -0.94
CA GLU A 167 -0.07 -22.74 0.00
C GLU A 167 -1.20 -22.07 0.79
N VAL A 168 -2.34 -22.76 0.90
CA VAL A 168 -3.50 -22.28 1.65
C VAL A 168 -3.92 -23.37 2.63
N LYS A 169 -3.88 -23.06 3.93
CA LYS A 169 -4.40 -23.92 5.00
C LYS A 169 -5.58 -23.20 5.63
N VAL A 170 -6.72 -23.88 5.67
CA VAL A 170 -7.97 -23.36 6.25
C VAL A 170 -8.37 -24.30 7.38
N SER A 171 -8.52 -23.74 8.58
CA SER A 171 -9.14 -24.38 9.73
C SER A 171 -10.42 -23.64 10.12
N GLU A 172 -11.08 -24.06 11.18
CA GLU A 172 -12.26 -23.35 11.67
C GLU A 172 -11.90 -21.93 12.15
N ASP A 173 -10.79 -21.79 12.86
CA ASP A 173 -10.41 -20.55 13.54
C ASP A 173 -9.25 -19.80 12.87
N GLU A 174 -8.58 -20.39 11.89
CA GLU A 174 -7.45 -19.75 11.22
C GLU A 174 -7.43 -20.02 9.70
N ILE A 175 -7.00 -19.02 8.96
CA ILE A 175 -6.61 -19.15 7.55
C ILE A 175 -5.17 -18.69 7.42
N LEU A 176 -4.33 -19.58 6.91
CA LEU A 176 -2.92 -19.35 6.63
C LEU A 176 -2.69 -19.41 5.13
N ILE A 177 -2.15 -18.34 4.55
CA ILE A 177 -1.80 -18.28 3.14
C ILE A 177 -0.35 -17.87 3.02
N ASN A 178 0.48 -18.78 2.53
CA ASN A 178 1.87 -18.50 2.17
C ASN A 178 1.92 -18.29 0.66
N THR A 179 2.25 -17.08 0.24
CA THR A 179 2.22 -16.67 -1.16
C THR A 179 3.39 -15.73 -1.48
N PHE A 180 3.35 -15.08 -2.65
CA PHE A 180 4.44 -14.27 -3.17
C PHE A 180 3.93 -12.96 -3.78
N LEU A 181 4.78 -11.93 -3.72
CA LEU A 181 4.56 -10.60 -4.26
C LEU A 181 5.63 -10.23 -5.31
N GLY A 182 5.34 -9.17 -6.06
CA GLY A 182 6.16 -8.64 -7.14
C GLY A 182 5.83 -9.26 -8.49
N GLU A 183 6.24 -8.58 -9.57
CA GLU A 183 5.96 -9.03 -10.95
C GLU A 183 6.49 -10.44 -11.24
N THR A 184 7.63 -10.80 -10.63
CA THR A 184 8.27 -12.11 -10.77
C THR A 184 7.85 -13.11 -9.69
N GLY A 185 7.01 -12.72 -8.73
CA GLY A 185 6.65 -13.58 -7.59
C GLY A 185 7.84 -13.98 -6.71
N ALA A 186 8.87 -13.12 -6.63
CA ALA A 186 10.12 -13.45 -5.94
C ALA A 186 10.08 -13.21 -4.43
N VAL A 187 9.18 -12.35 -3.93
CA VAL A 187 9.16 -11.96 -2.51
C VAL A 187 8.12 -12.76 -1.75
N PRO A 188 8.50 -13.56 -0.73
CA PRO A 188 7.56 -14.27 0.13
C PRO A 188 6.60 -13.30 0.84
N PHE A 189 5.35 -13.71 0.97
CA PHE A 189 4.31 -12.93 1.63
C PHE A 189 3.35 -13.85 2.35
N ASN A 190 3.18 -13.63 3.65
CA ASN A 190 2.28 -14.43 4.47
C ASN A 190 1.05 -13.62 4.84
N ILE A 191 -0.11 -14.25 4.72
CA ILE A 191 -1.39 -13.69 5.13
C ILE A 191 -1.99 -14.64 6.17
N PHE A 192 -2.27 -14.12 7.35
CA PHE A 192 -2.93 -14.85 8.43
C PHE A 192 -4.26 -14.19 8.71
N LEU A 193 -5.33 -14.96 8.79
CA LEU A 193 -6.60 -14.49 9.33
C LEU A 193 -7.01 -15.39 10.48
N GLN A 194 -6.91 -14.86 11.69
CA GLN A 194 -7.29 -15.56 12.92
C GLN A 194 -8.67 -15.09 13.37
N ARG A 195 -9.49 -16.04 13.79
CA ARG A 195 -10.81 -15.86 14.41
C ARG A 195 -10.73 -16.36 15.86
N THR A 196 -11.13 -15.53 16.80
CA THR A 196 -11.23 -15.91 18.22
C THR A 196 -12.62 -15.56 18.71
N VAL A 197 -13.32 -16.52 19.30
CA VAL A 197 -14.67 -16.33 19.86
C VAL A 197 -14.57 -16.32 21.38
N SER A 198 -15.00 -15.23 22.02
CA SER A 198 -15.07 -15.11 23.47
C SER A 198 -16.18 -14.14 23.88
N LEU A 199 -16.96 -14.51 24.90
CA LEU A 199 -18.00 -13.64 25.46
C LEU A 199 -17.42 -12.36 26.09
N ASP A 200 -16.16 -12.39 26.53
CA ASP A 200 -15.48 -11.22 27.10
C ASP A 200 -15.43 -10.06 26.09
N TYR A 201 -15.38 -10.37 24.79
CA TYR A 201 -15.38 -9.38 23.73
C TYR A 201 -16.65 -8.55 23.64
N LEU A 202 -17.76 -8.99 24.25
CA LEU A 202 -18.98 -8.20 24.34
C LEU A 202 -18.85 -7.01 25.30
N THR A 203 -17.92 -7.06 26.25
CA THR A 203 -17.79 -6.07 27.34
C THR A 203 -16.70 -5.04 27.12
N ILE A 204 -15.77 -5.30 26.19
CA ILE A 204 -14.63 -4.42 25.91
C ILE A 204 -14.84 -3.65 24.61
N ASP A 205 -14.08 -2.57 24.42
CA ASP A 205 -14.03 -1.83 23.16
C ASP A 205 -12.92 -2.35 22.22
N LEU A 206 -12.90 -1.85 20.99
CA LEU A 206 -11.93 -2.26 19.97
C LEU A 206 -10.49 -1.91 20.35
N GLN A 207 -10.29 -0.80 21.06
CA GLN A 207 -8.99 -0.37 21.57
C GLN A 207 -8.44 -1.36 22.61
N THR A 208 -9.28 -1.82 23.53
CA THR A 208 -8.89 -2.86 24.50
C THR A 208 -8.62 -4.18 23.80
N ALA A 209 -9.41 -4.54 22.79
CA ALA A 209 -9.24 -5.80 22.08
C ALA A 209 -7.91 -5.90 21.30
N ILE A 210 -7.43 -4.81 20.69
CA ILE A 210 -6.10 -4.79 20.04
C ILE A 210 -4.97 -4.85 21.08
N GLN A 211 -5.11 -4.18 22.22
CA GLN A 211 -4.12 -4.25 23.31
C GLN A 211 -4.02 -5.64 23.91
N GLN A 212 -5.16 -6.31 24.11
CA GLN A 212 -5.21 -7.71 24.54
C GLN A 212 -4.49 -8.60 23.53
N TRP A 213 -4.79 -8.47 22.23
CA TRP A 213 -4.12 -9.25 21.18
C TRP A 213 -2.60 -9.04 21.18
N MET A 214 -2.13 -7.79 21.25
CA MET A 214 -0.69 -7.49 21.31
C MET A 214 -0.01 -8.12 22.53
N THR A 215 -0.71 -8.14 23.67
CA THR A 215 -0.23 -8.77 24.90
C THR A 215 -0.18 -10.29 24.76
N GLU A 216 -1.23 -10.91 24.22
CA GLU A 216 -1.34 -12.35 24.00
C GLU A 216 -0.19 -12.87 23.11
N VAL A 217 0.05 -12.22 21.95
CA VAL A 217 1.11 -12.68 21.02
C VAL A 217 2.52 -12.44 21.57
N SER A 218 2.70 -11.41 22.39
CA SER A 218 3.99 -11.14 23.05
C SER A 218 4.30 -12.14 24.16
N GLN A 219 3.26 -12.67 24.83
CA GLN A 219 3.40 -13.62 25.93
C GLN A 219 3.45 -15.09 25.48
N ALA A 220 3.04 -15.38 24.25
CA ALA A 220 3.02 -16.74 23.70
C ALA A 220 4.41 -17.41 23.60
N GLY A 221 5.51 -16.66 23.78
CA GLY A 221 6.88 -17.20 23.93
C GLY A 221 7.53 -17.75 22.65
N GLU A 222 6.78 -17.92 21.56
CA GLU A 222 7.25 -18.50 20.30
C GLU A 222 7.99 -17.50 19.39
N SER A 223 7.82 -16.19 19.61
CA SER A 223 8.42 -15.15 18.78
C SER A 223 8.66 -13.87 19.57
N SER A 224 9.71 -13.14 19.23
CA SER A 224 9.94 -11.80 19.78
C SER A 224 9.15 -10.78 18.97
N TRP A 225 8.22 -10.06 19.60
CA TRP A 225 7.38 -9.06 18.95
C TRP A 225 7.81 -7.63 19.34
N SER A 226 7.76 -6.71 18.37
CA SER A 226 7.91 -5.29 18.59
C SER A 226 6.88 -4.52 17.77
N PHE A 227 6.21 -3.54 18.38
CA PHE A 227 5.09 -2.80 17.79
C PHE A 227 5.45 -1.31 17.63
N GLU A 228 5.09 -0.70 16.51
CA GLU A 228 5.39 0.72 16.22
C GLU A 228 4.32 1.69 16.73
N GLY A 229 3.11 1.19 17.00
CA GLY A 229 1.98 1.97 17.51
C GLY A 229 0.67 1.68 16.75
N VAL A 230 -0.46 1.88 17.44
CA VAL A 230 -1.79 1.69 16.86
C VAL A 230 -2.16 2.88 15.99
N TRP A 231 -2.54 2.62 14.75
CA TRP A 231 -2.95 3.62 13.77
C TRP A 231 -4.37 4.14 14.05
N PRO A 232 -4.73 5.31 13.51
CA PRO A 232 -6.09 5.83 13.60
C PRO A 232 -7.13 4.84 13.07
N LEU A 233 -8.34 4.94 13.63
CA LEU A 233 -9.48 4.12 13.24
C LEU A 233 -9.77 4.22 11.73
N ALA A 234 -9.95 3.07 11.11
CA ALA A 234 -10.33 2.95 9.71
C ALA A 234 -11.53 2.01 9.57
N PHE A 235 -12.11 1.91 8.37
CA PHE A 235 -13.35 1.20 8.13
C PHE A 235 -13.30 0.32 6.90
N PHE A 236 -13.76 -0.92 7.02
CA PHE A 236 -14.09 -1.74 5.84
C PHE A 236 -15.51 -1.47 5.37
N GLY A 237 -15.76 -1.60 4.06
CA GLY A 237 -17.11 -1.51 3.48
C GLY A 237 -17.68 -0.09 3.32
N SER A 238 -18.97 -0.05 3.02
CA SER A 238 -19.78 1.16 2.81
C SER A 238 -20.64 1.52 4.03
N ASP A 239 -21.38 2.62 3.93
CA ASP A 239 -22.38 3.05 4.92
C ASP A 239 -21.79 3.22 6.32
N ASN A 240 -22.29 2.50 7.33
CA ASN A 240 -21.75 2.55 8.70
C ASN A 240 -20.32 2.00 8.80
N GLY A 241 -19.91 1.15 7.85
CA GLY A 241 -18.61 0.50 7.84
C GLY A 241 -18.38 -0.47 9.00
N ILE A 242 -17.30 -1.24 8.89
CA ILE A 242 -16.79 -2.11 9.97
C ILE A 242 -15.52 -1.45 10.50
N PRO A 243 -15.54 -0.91 11.74
CA PRO A 243 -14.36 -0.31 12.34
C PRO A 243 -13.24 -1.33 12.50
N TYR A 244 -12.01 -0.92 12.19
CA TYR A 244 -10.82 -1.70 12.46
C TYR A 244 -9.66 -0.81 12.90
N LEU A 245 -8.79 -1.38 13.73
CA LEU A 245 -7.53 -0.77 14.12
C LEU A 245 -6.37 -1.51 13.47
N SER A 246 -5.34 -0.78 13.10
CA SER A 246 -4.12 -1.35 12.52
C SER A 246 -2.93 -1.12 13.42
N VAL A 247 -1.99 -2.06 13.44
CA VAL A 247 -0.70 -1.90 14.12
C VAL A 247 0.40 -2.52 13.26
N ALA A 248 1.45 -1.76 13.01
CA ALA A 248 2.66 -2.27 12.38
C ALA A 248 3.55 -2.93 13.44
N TYR A 249 4.18 -4.04 13.07
CA TYR A 249 5.05 -4.79 13.95
C TYR A 249 6.22 -5.42 13.21
N THR A 250 7.24 -5.79 13.96
CA THR A 250 8.28 -6.71 13.53
C THR A 250 8.30 -7.90 14.47
N ARG A 251 8.49 -9.09 13.93
CA ARG A 251 8.66 -10.30 14.74
C ARG A 251 9.79 -11.17 14.23
N SER A 252 10.44 -11.90 15.13
CA SER A 252 11.38 -12.96 14.75
C SER A 252 10.77 -14.32 15.07
N GLN A 253 10.76 -15.22 14.09
CA GLN A 253 10.37 -16.62 14.27
C GLN A 253 11.46 -17.47 13.65
N ASP A 254 12.00 -18.41 14.44
CA ASP A 254 13.12 -19.28 14.02
C ASP A 254 14.30 -18.50 13.43
N GLU A 255 14.65 -17.37 14.06
CA GLU A 255 15.70 -16.41 13.64
C GLU A 255 15.43 -15.68 12.31
N VAL A 256 14.27 -15.92 11.66
CA VAL A 256 13.86 -15.18 10.46
C VAL A 256 13.05 -13.95 10.86
N PRO A 257 13.52 -12.73 10.53
CA PRO A 257 12.82 -11.51 10.85
C PRO A 257 11.74 -11.17 9.81
N TRP A 258 10.53 -10.94 10.30
CA TRP A 258 9.35 -10.54 9.52
C TRP A 258 8.90 -9.14 9.92
N ALA A 259 8.46 -8.36 8.94
CA ALA A 259 7.74 -7.12 9.17
C ALA A 259 6.28 -7.32 8.76
N GLY A 260 5.36 -6.84 9.60
CA GLY A 260 3.94 -7.07 9.41
C GLY A 260 3.05 -5.89 9.76
N ILE A 261 1.82 -5.94 9.26
CA ILE A 261 0.71 -5.10 9.70
C ILE A 261 -0.43 -6.02 10.11
N ALA A 262 -0.91 -5.85 11.34
CA ALA A 262 -2.11 -6.51 11.83
C ALA A 262 -3.29 -5.54 11.75
N ARG A 263 -4.43 -6.01 11.24
CA ARG A 263 -5.71 -5.30 11.24
C ARG A 263 -6.69 -6.09 12.09
N ILE A 264 -7.22 -5.44 13.13
CA ILE A 264 -8.13 -6.04 14.10
C ILE A 264 -9.50 -5.42 13.92
N PHE A 265 -10.53 -6.24 13.75
CA PHE A 265 -11.94 -5.86 13.82
C PHE A 265 -12.71 -6.90 14.62
N ARG A 266 -13.91 -6.57 15.08
CA ARG A 266 -14.74 -7.49 15.86
C ARG A 266 -16.15 -7.55 15.32
N HIS A 267 -16.84 -8.65 15.55
CA HIS A 267 -18.26 -8.77 15.28
C HIS A 267 -18.90 -9.57 16.40
N ALA A 268 -19.84 -8.97 17.12
CA ALA A 268 -20.43 -9.57 18.32
C ALA A 268 -19.33 -10.08 19.30
N GLU A 269 -19.39 -11.34 19.72
CA GLU A 269 -18.40 -12.03 20.57
C GLU A 269 -17.14 -12.52 19.82
N THR A 270 -16.91 -12.10 18.57
CA THR A 270 -15.80 -12.60 17.74
C THR A 270 -14.79 -11.49 17.45
N ARG A 271 -13.51 -11.78 17.65
CA ARG A 271 -12.38 -10.96 17.20
C ARG A 271 -11.73 -11.59 15.97
N TYR A 272 -11.47 -10.76 14.96
CA TYR A 272 -10.74 -11.15 13.77
C TYR A 272 -9.43 -10.37 13.70
N VAL A 273 -8.33 -11.08 13.41
CA VAL A 273 -7.00 -10.50 13.24
C VAL A 273 -6.46 -10.89 11.88
N LEU A 274 -6.38 -9.92 10.97
CA LEU A 274 -5.74 -10.09 9.66
C LEU A 274 -4.30 -9.59 9.75
N ARG A 275 -3.33 -10.49 9.63
CA ARG A 275 -1.91 -10.16 9.55
C ARG A 275 -1.41 -10.29 8.12
N LEU A 276 -0.65 -9.30 7.68
CA LEU A 276 0.07 -9.29 6.43
C LEU A 276 1.55 -9.20 6.77
N GLU A 277 2.38 -10.09 6.24
CA GLU A 277 3.79 -10.15 6.59
C GLU A 277 4.69 -10.36 5.37
N ALA A 278 5.80 -9.64 5.34
CA ALA A 278 6.88 -9.81 4.39
C ALA A 278 8.22 -9.92 5.16
N PRO A 279 9.25 -10.50 4.55
CA PRO A 279 10.61 -10.48 5.11
C PRO A 279 11.03 -9.05 5.49
N LEU A 280 11.74 -8.89 6.62
CA LEU A 280 12.08 -7.56 7.14
C LEU A 280 12.90 -6.71 6.16
N ASN A 281 13.76 -7.32 5.34
CA ASN A 281 14.53 -6.65 4.29
C ASN A 281 13.64 -6.08 3.16
N GLU A 282 12.44 -6.63 2.99
CA GLU A 282 11.46 -6.21 1.96
C GLU A 282 10.41 -5.24 2.51
N LYS A 283 10.45 -4.90 3.82
CA LYS A 283 9.47 -4.03 4.50
C LYS A 283 9.14 -2.76 3.72
N MET A 284 10.16 -2.06 3.24
CA MET A 284 9.97 -0.79 2.52
C MET A 284 9.29 -1.00 1.15
N ARG A 285 9.63 -2.08 0.45
CA ARG A 285 9.10 -2.41 -0.88
C ARG A 285 7.67 -2.96 -0.78
N ALA A 286 7.38 -3.77 0.24
CA ALA A 286 6.06 -4.36 0.51
C ALA A 286 5.07 -3.40 1.18
N GLY A 287 5.57 -2.33 1.83
CA GLY A 287 4.79 -1.45 2.69
C GLY A 287 3.54 -0.87 2.02
N HIS A 288 3.63 -0.48 0.74
CA HIS A 288 2.47 0.03 -0.01
C HIS A 288 1.33 -0.99 -0.12
N ILE A 289 1.64 -2.24 -0.48
CA ILE A 289 0.63 -3.31 -0.57
C ILE A 289 0.05 -3.60 0.81
N MET A 290 0.90 -3.75 1.83
CA MET A 290 0.45 -4.11 3.18
C MET A 290 -0.48 -3.03 3.76
N GLN A 291 -0.24 -1.75 3.44
CA GLN A 291 -1.07 -0.64 3.88
C GLN A 291 -2.39 -0.54 3.12
N ASN A 292 -2.35 -0.67 1.79
CA ASN A 292 -3.48 -0.27 0.93
C ASN A 292 -4.31 -1.44 0.39
N ALA A 293 -3.81 -2.67 0.43
CA ALA A 293 -4.54 -3.81 -0.10
C ALA A 293 -5.84 -4.05 0.70
N GLN A 294 -6.96 -4.15 -0.01
CA GLN A 294 -8.26 -4.53 0.54
C GLN A 294 -8.45 -6.04 0.33
N LEU A 295 -7.94 -6.85 1.25
CA LEU A 295 -8.01 -8.31 1.13
C LEU A 295 -9.37 -8.88 1.57
N LEU A 296 -10.18 -8.13 2.32
CA LEU A 296 -11.48 -8.60 2.80
C LEU A 296 -12.60 -7.99 1.96
N ARG A 297 -13.41 -8.86 1.34
CA ARG A 297 -14.66 -8.46 0.70
C ARG A 297 -15.83 -8.94 1.52
N PHE A 298 -16.60 -8.01 2.06
CA PHE A 298 -17.76 -8.30 2.90
C PHE A 298 -19.04 -8.43 2.08
N ASN A 299 -19.94 -9.30 2.54
CA ASN A 299 -21.33 -9.29 2.15
C ASN A 299 -21.98 -8.00 2.69
N SER A 300 -22.84 -7.35 1.90
CA SER A 300 -23.51 -6.11 2.28
C SER A 300 -24.36 -6.26 3.55
N SER A 301 -25.02 -7.40 3.73
CA SER A 301 -25.82 -7.69 4.92
C SER A 301 -24.95 -7.81 6.18
N PHE A 302 -23.72 -8.32 6.04
CA PHE A 302 -22.78 -8.38 7.16
C PHE A 302 -22.37 -6.99 7.62
N VAL A 303 -22.08 -6.08 6.67
CA VAL A 303 -21.74 -4.68 6.99
C VAL A 303 -22.93 -3.96 7.62
N ALA A 304 -24.13 -4.14 7.05
CA ALA A 304 -25.35 -3.49 7.54
C ALA A 304 -25.72 -3.94 8.95
N LEU A 305 -25.59 -5.24 9.25
CA LEU A 305 -25.90 -5.82 10.56
C LEU A 305 -24.69 -5.85 11.49
N HIS A 306 -23.61 -5.16 11.14
CA HIS A 306 -22.42 -5.09 11.97
C HIS A 306 -22.70 -4.42 13.31
N TRP A 307 -22.27 -5.08 14.37
CA TRP A 307 -22.26 -4.53 15.71
C TRP A 307 -21.09 -5.10 16.53
N GLU A 308 -20.63 -4.30 17.47
CA GLU A 308 -19.59 -4.69 18.43
C GLU A 308 -20.08 -4.49 19.86
N GLY A 309 -19.40 -5.17 20.79
CA GLY A 309 -19.51 -4.92 22.23
C GLY A 309 -18.89 -3.60 22.67
N GLY A 310 -18.72 -3.44 23.99
CA GLY A 310 -18.13 -2.24 24.60
C GLY A 310 -19.16 -1.17 25.01
N VAL A 311 -20.46 -1.49 24.85
CA VAL A 311 -21.57 -0.73 25.42
C VAL A 311 -22.06 -1.45 26.67
N LYS A 312 -22.57 -0.70 27.65
CA LYS A 312 -23.14 -1.27 28.86
C LYS A 312 -24.32 -2.20 28.52
N ALA A 313 -24.33 -3.39 29.09
CA ALA A 313 -25.45 -4.33 28.94
C ALA A 313 -26.75 -3.70 29.49
N VAL A 314 -27.86 -3.94 28.78
CA VAL A 314 -29.18 -3.43 29.13
C VAL A 314 -30.14 -4.61 29.27
N PRO A 315 -30.91 -4.71 30.37
CA PRO A 315 -31.89 -5.77 30.54
C PRO A 315 -32.87 -5.84 29.36
N CYS A 316 -33.07 -7.04 28.83
CA CYS A 316 -34.00 -7.27 27.73
C CYS A 316 -35.41 -7.56 28.28
N SER A 317 -36.42 -6.93 27.70
CA SER A 317 -37.82 -7.27 27.96
C SER A 317 -38.68 -6.98 26.73
N TRP A 318 -39.80 -7.68 26.59
CA TRP A 318 -40.74 -7.46 25.50
C TRP A 318 -41.23 -6.01 25.41
N GLU A 319 -41.53 -5.39 26.55
CA GLU A 319 -41.94 -3.98 26.64
C GLU A 319 -40.87 -3.03 26.07
N ARG A 320 -39.59 -3.31 26.33
CA ARG A 320 -38.46 -2.51 25.80
C ARG A 320 -38.32 -2.68 24.29
N ILE A 321 -38.46 -3.90 23.78
CA ILE A 321 -38.45 -4.15 22.33
C ILE A 321 -39.60 -3.42 21.65
N GLN A 322 -40.82 -3.48 22.21
CA GLN A 322 -41.97 -2.74 21.70
C GLN A 322 -41.77 -1.22 21.75
N ALA A 323 -41.15 -0.70 22.82
CA ALA A 323 -40.82 0.72 22.92
C ALA A 323 -39.83 1.16 21.83
N ILE A 324 -38.82 0.34 21.51
CA ILE A 324 -37.89 0.59 20.40
C ILE A 324 -38.62 0.55 19.07
N GLN A 325 -39.48 -0.46 18.85
CA GLN A 325 -40.25 -0.56 17.62
C GLN A 325 -41.12 0.68 17.40
N ASN A 326 -41.79 1.16 18.45
CA ASN A 326 -42.60 2.38 18.39
C ASN A 326 -41.73 3.63 18.14
N ALA A 327 -40.55 3.71 18.75
CA ALA A 327 -39.62 4.81 18.53
C ALA A 327 -39.07 4.84 17.10
N LEU A 328 -38.75 3.68 16.51
CA LEU A 328 -38.30 3.57 15.12
C LEU A 328 -39.38 4.00 14.13
N ARG A 329 -40.67 3.73 14.43
CA ARG A 329 -41.80 4.20 13.62
C ARG A 329 -41.97 5.72 13.62
N GLN A 330 -41.50 6.41 14.65
CA GLN A 330 -41.57 7.88 14.74
C GLN A 330 -40.53 8.58 13.86
N ASP A 331 -39.53 7.84 13.34
CA ASP A 331 -38.49 8.33 12.42
C ASP A 331 -37.80 9.63 12.86
N SER A 332 -37.52 9.75 14.17
CA SER A 332 -36.89 10.93 14.73
C SER A 332 -35.35 10.82 14.67
N PRO A 333 -34.66 11.68 13.89
CA PRO A 333 -33.20 11.58 13.73
C PRO A 333 -32.42 11.72 15.04
N GLY A 334 -32.89 12.59 15.94
CA GLY A 334 -32.23 12.85 17.22
C GLY A 334 -32.24 11.66 18.19
N ARG A 335 -33.00 10.60 17.92
CA ARG A 335 -33.11 9.42 18.78
C ARG A 335 -32.29 8.23 18.29
N LEU A 336 -31.71 8.29 17.10
CA LEU A 336 -31.12 7.10 16.46
C LEU A 336 -29.92 6.54 17.24
N VAL A 337 -29.09 7.41 17.82
CA VAL A 337 -27.92 6.99 18.61
C VAL A 337 -28.34 6.30 19.90
N ASP A 338 -29.31 6.88 20.62
CA ASP A 338 -29.85 6.27 21.85
C ASP A 338 -30.48 4.91 21.56
N LEU A 339 -31.19 4.79 20.43
CA LEU A 339 -31.75 3.52 19.97
C LEU A 339 -30.64 2.52 19.60
N GLU A 340 -29.58 2.95 18.90
CA GLU A 340 -28.44 2.09 18.59
C GLU A 340 -27.79 1.52 19.85
N LEU A 341 -27.49 2.39 20.83
CA LEU A 341 -26.88 1.99 22.09
C LEU A 341 -27.80 1.08 22.92
N ALA A 342 -29.11 1.35 22.95
CA ALA A 342 -30.07 0.50 23.63
C ALA A 342 -30.19 -0.89 22.99
N ILE A 343 -30.23 -0.97 21.65
CA ILE A 343 -30.27 -2.26 20.94
C ILE A 343 -28.97 -3.03 21.16
N LYS A 344 -27.79 -2.39 20.99
CA LYS A 344 -26.49 -3.02 21.25
C LYS A 344 -26.40 -3.54 22.70
N GLY A 345 -26.80 -2.73 23.68
CA GLY A 345 -26.81 -3.12 25.09
C GLY A 345 -27.73 -4.31 25.39
N MET A 346 -28.90 -4.37 24.76
CA MET A 346 -29.80 -5.53 24.89
C MET A 346 -29.31 -6.76 24.12
N LEU A 347 -28.66 -6.59 22.96
CA LEU A 347 -28.01 -7.70 22.25
C LEU A 347 -26.92 -8.34 23.10
N ILE A 348 -26.10 -7.53 23.77
CA ILE A 348 -25.09 -8.02 24.73
C ILE A 348 -25.77 -8.84 25.83
N GLN A 349 -26.79 -8.30 26.47
CA GLN A 349 -27.51 -9.01 27.54
C GLN A 349 -28.12 -10.33 27.05
N SER A 350 -28.81 -10.32 25.90
CA SER A 350 -29.39 -11.53 25.30
C SER A 350 -28.34 -12.58 24.94
N ARG A 351 -27.12 -12.17 24.54
CA ARG A 351 -26.01 -13.11 24.32
C ARG A 351 -25.52 -13.71 25.65
N LEU A 352 -25.36 -12.90 26.70
CA LEU A 352 -24.93 -13.36 28.02
C LEU A 352 -25.95 -14.33 28.66
N ASP A 353 -27.24 -14.06 28.49
CA ASP A 353 -28.33 -14.89 29.03
C ASP A 353 -28.68 -16.10 28.13
N ASN A 354 -27.99 -16.26 26.99
CA ASN A 354 -28.30 -17.25 25.94
C ASN A 354 -29.76 -17.18 25.42
N ASP A 355 -30.36 -15.99 25.43
CA ASP A 355 -31.72 -15.75 24.96
C ASP A 355 -31.75 -15.50 23.45
N ASN A 356 -31.88 -16.59 22.69
CA ASN A 356 -31.91 -16.54 21.23
C ASN A 356 -33.19 -15.90 20.68
N VAL A 357 -34.31 -15.92 21.43
CA VAL A 357 -35.59 -15.37 20.98
C VAL A 357 -35.51 -13.85 20.95
N HIS A 358 -35.11 -13.24 22.07
CA HIS A 358 -34.92 -11.79 22.13
C HIS A 358 -33.79 -11.33 21.21
N LYS A 359 -32.69 -12.09 21.11
CA LYS A 359 -31.61 -11.81 20.17
C LYS A 359 -32.12 -11.66 18.73
N GLN A 360 -32.93 -12.61 18.25
CA GLN A 360 -33.42 -12.58 16.87
C GLN A 360 -34.30 -11.36 16.61
N LEU A 361 -35.23 -11.06 17.51
CA LEU A 361 -36.10 -9.88 17.42
C LEU A 361 -35.31 -8.57 17.47
N LEU A 362 -34.28 -8.50 18.31
CA LEU A 362 -33.40 -7.34 18.39
C LEU A 362 -32.60 -7.14 17.11
N MET A 363 -32.12 -8.21 16.47
CA MET A 363 -31.45 -8.12 15.17
C MET A 363 -32.39 -7.60 14.07
N GLU A 364 -33.67 -7.95 14.10
CA GLU A 364 -34.67 -7.37 13.21
C GLU A 364 -34.87 -5.86 13.47
N GLN A 365 -34.97 -5.44 14.74
CA GLN A 365 -35.05 -4.00 15.07
C GLN A 365 -33.77 -3.26 14.68
N PHE A 366 -32.61 -3.91 14.82
CA PHE A 366 -31.32 -3.36 14.44
C PHE A 366 -31.23 -3.14 12.93
N TYR A 367 -31.73 -4.08 12.14
CA TYR A 367 -31.85 -3.93 10.69
C TYR A 367 -32.70 -2.70 10.31
N LEU A 368 -33.88 -2.55 10.93
CA LEU A 368 -34.76 -1.41 10.69
C LEU A 368 -34.12 -0.08 11.08
N LEU A 369 -33.40 -0.05 12.21
CA LEU A 369 -32.60 1.10 12.61
C LEU A 369 -31.56 1.46 11.54
N ARG A 370 -30.83 0.47 11.01
CA ARG A 370 -29.80 0.68 9.99
C ARG A 370 -30.38 1.24 8.69
N LEU A 371 -31.56 0.77 8.27
CA LEU A 371 -32.29 1.35 7.13
C LEU A 371 -32.69 2.81 7.38
N ALA A 372 -33.21 3.13 8.56
CA ALA A 372 -33.59 4.50 8.92
C ALA A 372 -32.37 5.44 8.91
N GLN A 373 -31.26 4.99 9.51
CA GLN A 373 -29.98 5.71 9.49
C GLN A 373 -29.47 5.95 8.06
N GLN A 374 -29.52 4.94 7.19
CA GLN A 374 -29.09 5.07 5.80
C GLN A 374 -29.96 6.07 5.02
N ARG A 375 -31.28 6.00 5.18
CA ARG A 375 -32.22 6.96 4.55
C ARG A 375 -31.91 8.39 4.97
N ILE A 376 -31.72 8.61 6.28
CA ILE A 376 -31.45 9.95 6.83
C ILE A 376 -30.08 10.45 6.35
N TYR A 377 -29.06 9.59 6.32
CA TYR A 377 -27.75 9.94 5.78
C TYR A 377 -27.84 10.38 4.30
N ASN A 378 -28.54 9.61 3.47
CA ASN A 378 -28.74 9.93 2.06
C ASN A 378 -29.47 11.27 1.87
N LEU A 379 -30.48 11.56 2.71
CA LEU A 379 -31.19 12.83 2.69
C LEU A 379 -30.26 14.01 3.05
N PHE A 380 -29.35 13.84 4.01
CA PHE A 380 -28.32 14.85 4.30
C PHE A 380 -27.35 15.02 3.14
N GLN A 381 -26.87 13.95 2.52
CA GLN A 381 -25.97 14.01 1.37
C GLN A 381 -26.60 14.76 0.18
N ILE A 382 -27.89 14.54 -0.09
CA ILE A 382 -28.63 15.28 -1.13
C ILE A 382 -28.73 16.77 -0.76
N LYS A 383 -29.15 17.10 0.47
CA LYS A 383 -29.25 18.50 0.92
C LYS A 383 -27.90 19.22 0.88
N PHE A 384 -26.83 18.53 1.30
CA PHE A 384 -25.47 19.06 1.29
C PHE A 384 -24.98 19.30 -0.14
N THR A 385 -25.23 18.34 -1.04
CA THR A 385 -24.87 18.48 -2.46
C THR A 385 -25.59 19.66 -3.09
N ASN A 386 -26.89 19.85 -2.81
CA ASN A 386 -27.63 21.02 -3.31
C ASN A 386 -27.07 22.33 -2.76
N ALA A 387 -26.82 22.44 -1.45
CA ALA A 387 -26.19 23.63 -0.86
C ALA A 387 -24.79 23.91 -1.45
N ARG A 388 -24.03 22.86 -1.76
CA ARG A 388 -22.73 22.97 -2.43
C ARG A 388 -22.86 23.48 -3.86
N LEU A 389 -23.87 23.05 -4.61
CA LEU A 389 -24.17 23.56 -5.95
C LEU A 389 -24.59 25.02 -5.92
N ASP A 390 -25.36 25.41 -4.90
CA ASP A 390 -25.80 26.79 -4.66
C ASP A 390 -24.69 27.69 -4.06
N GLN A 391 -23.50 27.13 -3.75
CA GLN A 391 -22.38 27.80 -3.07
C GLN A 391 -22.75 28.44 -1.71
N ASP A 392 -23.74 27.87 -1.01
CA ASP A 392 -24.23 28.36 0.28
C ASP A 392 -23.45 27.72 1.43
N GLU A 393 -22.35 28.38 1.84
CA GLU A 393 -21.46 27.90 2.90
C GLU A 393 -22.10 27.88 4.29
N GLU A 394 -23.02 28.80 4.57
CA GLU A 394 -23.73 28.86 5.84
C GLU A 394 -24.63 27.62 5.98
N ARG A 395 -25.41 27.33 4.94
CA ARG A 395 -26.25 26.13 4.90
C ARG A 395 -25.45 24.84 4.90
N MET A 396 -24.32 24.79 4.20
CA MET A 396 -23.41 23.63 4.28
C MET A 396 -22.92 23.40 5.71
N THR A 397 -22.54 24.47 6.41
CA THR A 397 -22.05 24.40 7.79
C THR A 397 -23.15 23.95 8.75
N ALA A 398 -24.36 24.50 8.64
CA ALA A 398 -25.51 24.10 9.44
C ALA A 398 -25.87 22.61 9.22
N LEU A 399 -25.94 22.17 7.96
CA LEU A 399 -26.23 20.76 7.64
C LEU A 399 -25.19 19.80 8.21
N VAL A 400 -23.91 20.17 8.20
CA VAL A 400 -22.85 19.37 8.81
C VAL A 400 -23.00 19.29 10.32
N GLN A 401 -23.35 20.39 11.00
CA GLN A 401 -23.59 20.38 12.44
C GLN A 401 -24.79 19.50 12.81
N ASP A 402 -25.91 19.64 12.10
CA ASP A 402 -27.10 18.82 12.29
C ASP A 402 -26.80 17.33 12.05
N SER A 403 -26.03 17.03 11.01
CA SER A 403 -25.64 15.66 10.68
C SER A 403 -24.74 15.03 11.75
N LEU A 404 -23.81 15.80 12.34
CA LEU A 404 -22.97 15.33 13.44
C LEU A 404 -23.74 15.11 14.74
N ALA A 405 -24.85 15.82 14.95
CA ALA A 405 -25.73 15.57 16.08
C ALA A 405 -26.48 14.23 15.94
N VAL A 406 -26.82 13.84 14.70
CA VAL A 406 -27.50 12.57 14.40
C VAL A 406 -26.52 11.38 14.33
N PHE A 407 -25.36 11.58 13.70
CA PHE A 407 -24.30 10.56 13.57
C PHE A 407 -23.13 10.96 14.47
N SER A 408 -23.26 10.73 15.78
CA SER A 408 -22.27 11.15 16.77
C SER A 408 -21.35 10.03 17.28
N LEU A 409 -21.62 8.79 16.87
CA LEU A 409 -20.83 7.63 17.28
C LEU A 409 -19.49 7.58 16.54
N SER A 410 -18.39 7.42 17.29
CA SER A 410 -17.05 7.37 16.71
C SER A 410 -16.73 6.06 15.98
N ASP A 411 -17.50 4.99 16.24
CA ASP A 411 -17.44 3.69 15.56
C ASP A 411 -18.30 3.65 14.28
N ASP A 412 -18.90 4.78 13.87
CA ASP A 412 -19.65 4.92 12.62
C ASP A 412 -18.80 5.65 11.56
N LYS A 413 -18.58 5.01 10.41
CA LYS A 413 -17.84 5.60 9.28
C LYS A 413 -18.44 6.94 8.83
N ARG A 414 -19.77 7.09 8.87
CA ARG A 414 -20.48 8.30 8.42
C ARG A 414 -20.10 9.51 9.26
N TYR A 415 -19.89 9.33 10.57
CA TYR A 415 -19.40 10.41 11.44
C TYR A 415 -18.07 10.98 10.93
N HIS A 416 -17.15 10.11 10.51
CA HIS A 416 -15.84 10.53 9.98
C HIS A 416 -15.96 11.18 8.61
N GLU A 417 -16.83 10.67 7.73
CA GLU A 417 -17.10 11.28 6.42
C GLU A 417 -17.66 12.71 6.57
N ILE A 418 -18.65 12.90 7.46
CA ILE A 418 -19.25 14.21 7.76
C ILE A 418 -18.20 15.15 8.39
N ARG A 419 -17.40 14.64 9.34
CA ARG A 419 -16.34 15.41 10.00
C ARG A 419 -15.28 15.88 9.00
N ASN A 420 -14.87 15.02 8.07
CA ASN A 420 -13.91 15.38 7.04
C ASN A 420 -14.46 16.46 6.09
N ALA A 421 -15.76 16.38 5.75
CA ALA A 421 -16.42 17.45 5.00
C ALA A 421 -16.40 18.79 5.76
N LYS A 422 -16.62 18.78 7.08
CA LYS A 422 -16.48 19.98 7.94
C LYS A 422 -15.11 20.63 7.81
N ILE A 423 -14.05 19.83 7.89
CA ILE A 423 -12.66 20.30 7.80
C ILE A 423 -12.39 20.88 6.40
N ALA A 424 -12.91 20.24 5.35
CA ALA A 424 -12.75 20.73 3.98
C ALA A 424 -13.44 22.09 3.75
N ILE A 425 -14.61 22.33 4.35
CA ILE A 425 -15.29 23.63 4.29
C ILE A 425 -14.49 24.69 5.03
N ALA A 426 -14.04 24.40 6.26
CA ALA A 426 -13.21 25.33 7.04
C ALA A 426 -11.91 25.70 6.31
N GLY A 427 -11.27 24.73 5.66
CA GLY A 427 -10.05 24.95 4.86
C GLY A 427 -10.27 25.75 3.56
N ARG A 428 -11.51 25.87 3.07
CA ARG A 428 -11.84 26.79 1.95
C ARG A 428 -11.97 28.23 2.44
N GLY A 429 -12.50 28.44 3.64
CA GLY A 429 -12.59 29.77 4.26
C GLY A 429 -11.23 30.46 4.41
N ASP A 430 -10.17 29.71 4.73
CA ASP A 430 -8.81 30.25 4.87
C ASP A 430 -8.11 30.59 3.54
N LYS A 431 -8.64 30.13 2.40
CA LYS A 431 -8.12 30.46 1.06
C LYS A 431 -8.90 31.57 0.36
N ALA A 432 -9.94 32.12 0.99
CA ALA A 432 -10.75 33.21 0.44
C ALA A 432 -10.14 34.61 0.70
N SER A 433 -9.18 34.97 -0.15
CA SER A 433 -8.71 36.33 -0.52
C SER A 433 -7.82 37.14 0.44
N PRO A 434 -6.65 37.61 -0.03
CA PRO A 434 -6.09 38.88 0.41
C PRO A 434 -7.01 39.99 -0.10
N ARG A 435 -7.58 40.77 0.82
CA ARG A 435 -8.30 42.02 0.56
C ARG A 435 -7.64 42.80 -0.59
N ARG A 436 -8.36 42.96 -1.70
CA ARG A 436 -8.05 43.93 -2.78
C ARG A 436 -7.86 45.30 -2.14
N ARG A 437 -6.60 45.70 -1.90
CA ARG A 437 -6.24 47.10 -1.65
C ARG A 437 -6.59 47.86 -2.91
N GLY A 438 -7.61 48.70 -2.82
CA GLY A 438 -8.07 49.55 -3.91
C GLY A 438 -6.94 50.42 -4.45
N TRP A 439 -6.60 50.20 -5.71
CA TRP A 439 -5.89 51.20 -6.51
C TRP A 439 -6.90 52.27 -6.91
N ARG A 440 -6.88 53.41 -6.21
CA ARG A 440 -7.47 54.66 -6.72
C ARG A 440 -6.56 55.18 -7.81
N ILE A 441 -6.99 55.07 -9.06
CA ILE A 441 -6.45 55.83 -10.18
C ILE A 441 -7.02 57.25 -10.05
N ARG A 442 -6.14 58.26 -9.87
CA ARG A 442 -6.48 59.67 -10.00
C ARG A 442 -6.81 59.99 -11.46
N LYS A 443 -7.92 60.68 -11.69
CA LYS A 443 -8.10 61.58 -12.83
C LYS A 443 -8.26 62.98 -12.29
#